data_AF-A0A4Y2NT28-F1
#
_entry.id   AF-A0A4Y2NT28-F1
#
_cell.length_a   1.000
_cell.length_b   1.000
_cell.length_c   1.000
_cell.angle_alpha   90.00
_cell.angle_beta   90.00
_cell.angle_gamma   90.00
#
_symmetry.space_group_name_H-M   'P 1'
#
loop_
_entity.id
_entity.type
_entity.pdbx_description
1 polymer ?
#
loop_
_entity_poly.entity_id
_entity_poly.type
_entity_poly.pdbx_seq_one_letter_code
_entity_poly.pdbx_strand_id
1 'polypeptide(L)'
;MSEVVAVQIPVYNRSDPALWFIMCESMFKLAVPKPITESVTKFNYVVTHLPPEVASLVRDILMNPDATDPYTHLKTELINRSGESSQQEIRQLLSGEELGTRKPSELLRNMKRRAETL
;
A
#
# COMPACT_ATOMS: atom_id res chain seq x y z
N MET A 1 -24.32 27.09 1.54
CA MET A 1 -23.68 25.79 1.86
C MET A 1 -22.28 25.84 1.32
N SER A 2 -21.26 25.78 2.18
CA SER A 2 -19.86 25.72 1.77
C SER A 2 -19.62 24.38 1.06
N GLU A 3 -19.19 24.43 -0.19
CA GLU A 3 -18.81 23.24 -0.95
C GLU A 3 -17.58 22.61 -0.29
N VAL A 4 -17.76 21.44 0.32
CA VAL A 4 -16.64 20.67 0.87
C VAL A 4 -15.99 19.95 -0.30
N VAL A 5 -14.86 20.48 -0.78
CA VAL A 5 -14.07 19.79 -1.81
C VAL A 5 -13.47 18.55 -1.16
N ALA A 6 -13.96 17.37 -1.57
CA ALA A 6 -13.42 16.11 -1.10
C ALA A 6 -11.93 16.00 -1.47
N VAL A 7 -11.10 15.61 -0.49
CA VAL A 7 -9.67 15.46 -0.70
C VAL A 7 -9.42 14.39 -1.77
N GLN A 8 -8.71 14.75 -2.82
CA GLN A 8 -8.36 13.84 -3.91
C GLN A 8 -7.13 13.03 -3.52
N ILE A 9 -7.36 11.81 -3.04
CA ILE A 9 -6.27 10.90 -2.68
C ILE A 9 -5.70 10.28 -3.95
N PRO A 10 -4.36 10.28 -4.13
CA PRO A 10 -3.74 9.65 -5.29
C PRO A 10 -3.96 8.15 -5.30
N VAL A 11 -3.89 7.54 -6.50
CA VAL A 11 -3.91 6.08 -6.66
C VAL A 11 -2.78 5.46 -5.84
N TYR A 12 -3.08 4.35 -5.16
CA TYR A 12 -2.11 3.64 -4.33
C TYR A 12 -0.88 3.21 -5.13
N ASN A 13 0.31 3.57 -4.64
CA ASN A 13 1.59 3.17 -5.22
C ASN A 13 2.11 1.92 -4.50
N ARG A 14 1.90 0.73 -5.10
CA ARG A 14 2.39 -0.54 -4.53
C ARG A 14 3.92 -0.62 -4.46
N SER A 15 4.63 0.05 -5.38
CA SER A 15 6.09 0.02 -5.45
C SER A 15 6.75 0.87 -4.38
N ASP A 16 6.09 1.94 -3.93
CA ASP A 16 6.57 2.81 -2.87
C ASP A 16 5.40 3.33 -2.00
N PRO A 17 4.94 2.52 -1.02
CA PRO A 17 3.89 2.91 -0.10
C PRO A 17 4.28 4.13 0.75
N ALA A 18 5.56 4.30 1.08
CA ALA A 18 6.04 5.42 1.89
C ALA A 18 5.86 6.74 1.15
N LEU A 19 6.25 6.79 -0.13
CA LEU A 19 6.01 7.94 -1.00
C LEU A 19 4.52 8.24 -1.14
N TRP A 20 3.69 7.21 -1.31
CA TRP A 20 2.23 7.40 -1.40
C TRP A 20 1.64 8.08 -0.16
N PHE A 21 2.07 7.69 1.04
CA PHE A 21 1.65 8.35 2.27
C PHE A 21 2.11 9.82 2.35
N ILE A 22 3.32 10.15 1.87
CA ILE A 22 3.79 11.54 1.80
C ILE A 22 2.87 12.39 0.90
N MET A 23 2.42 11.82 -0.23
CA MET A 23 1.48 12.49 -1.12
C MET A 23 0.11 12.68 -0.44
N CYS A 24 -0.41 11.66 0.25
CA CYS A 24 -1.66 11.76 1.01
C CYS A 24 -1.58 12.85 2.09
N GLU A 25 -0.48 12.90 2.84
CA GLU A 25 -0.25 13.92 3.88
C GLU A 25 -0.20 15.33 3.32
N SER A 26 0.35 15.49 2.11
CA SER A 26 0.35 16.77 1.40
C SER A 26 -1.07 17.19 1.03
N MET A 27 -1.89 16.26 0.53
CA MET A 27 -3.30 16.52 0.22
C MET A 27 -4.12 16.86 1.47
N PHE A 28 -3.89 16.19 2.60
CA PHE A 28 -4.54 16.53 3.86
C PHE A 28 -4.19 17.93 4.35
N LYS A 29 -2.93 18.36 4.18
CA LYS A 29 -2.49 19.72 4.53
C LYS A 29 -3.11 20.79 3.63
N LEU A 30 -3.35 20.46 2.37
CA LEU A 30 -3.91 21.37 1.37
C LEU A 30 -5.46 21.34 1.31
N ALA A 31 -6.11 20.53 2.14
CA ALA A 31 -7.56 20.43 2.17
C ALA A 31 -8.23 21.79 2.48
N VAL A 32 -9.34 22.06 1.80
CA VAL A 32 -10.11 23.31 1.88
C VAL A 32 -11.50 22.99 2.44
N PRO A 33 -12.05 23.80 3.37
CA PRO A 33 -11.57 25.10 3.86
C PRO A 33 -10.50 25.04 4.96
N LYS A 34 -10.25 23.88 5.55
CA LYS A 34 -9.24 23.69 6.59
C LYS A 34 -8.44 22.39 6.37
N PRO A 35 -7.17 22.33 6.80
CA PRO A 35 -6.39 21.10 6.78
C PRO A 35 -7.07 19.98 7.56
N ILE A 36 -6.91 18.75 7.08
CA ILE A 36 -7.33 17.55 7.80
C ILE A 36 -6.23 17.17 8.78
N THR A 37 -6.50 17.31 10.07
CA THR A 37 -5.55 17.01 11.15
C THR A 37 -5.95 15.77 11.95
N GLU A 38 -7.25 15.50 12.06
CA GLU A 38 -7.82 14.39 12.83
C GLU A 38 -7.35 13.03 12.28
N SER A 39 -6.76 12.20 13.16
CA SER A 39 -6.21 10.89 12.79
C SER A 39 -7.27 9.96 12.18
N VAL A 40 -8.44 9.86 12.82
CA VAL A 40 -9.58 9.05 12.33
C VAL A 40 -10.02 9.48 10.92
N THR A 41 -10.07 10.79 10.65
CA THR A 41 -10.44 11.31 9.33
C THR A 41 -9.42 10.88 8.27
N LYS A 42 -8.12 11.02 8.54
CA LYS A 42 -7.06 10.56 7.63
C LYS A 42 -7.10 9.05 7.40
N PHE A 43 -7.33 8.28 8.46
CA PHE A 43 -7.49 6.83 8.40
C PHE A 43 -8.62 6.45 7.42
N ASN A 44 -9.80 7.05 7.55
CA ASN A 44 -10.94 6.77 6.67
C ASN A 44 -10.64 7.09 5.20
N TYR A 45 -9.96 8.21 4.91
CA TYR A 45 -9.51 8.53 3.56
C TYR A 45 -8.55 7.48 3.00
N VAL A 46 -7.57 7.04 3.78
CA VAL A 46 -6.63 6.00 3.35
C VAL A 46 -7.37 4.70 3.06
N VAL A 47 -8.19 4.21 4.00
CA VAL A 47 -8.89 2.92 3.89
C VAL A 47 -9.76 2.85 2.64
N THR A 48 -10.47 3.93 2.30
CA THR A 48 -11.32 3.98 1.10
C THR A 48 -10.56 3.97 -0.22
N HIS A 49 -9.25 4.21 -0.20
CA HIS A 49 -8.40 4.26 -1.40
C HIS A 49 -7.40 3.09 -1.46
N LEU A 50 -7.43 2.17 -0.50
CA LEU A 50 -6.62 0.96 -0.57
C LEU A 50 -7.25 -0.06 -1.55
N PRO A 51 -6.45 -0.62 -2.47
CA PRO A 51 -6.87 -1.79 -3.22
C PRO A 51 -7.22 -2.98 -2.29
N PRO A 52 -8.18 -3.85 -2.66
CA PRO A 52 -8.61 -4.96 -1.80
C PRO A 52 -7.48 -5.89 -1.33
N GLU A 53 -6.53 -6.19 -2.21
CA GLU A 53 -5.38 -7.03 -1.90
C GLU A 53 -4.40 -6.36 -0.92
N VAL A 54 -4.29 -5.03 -0.97
CA VAL A 54 -3.47 -4.24 -0.05
C VAL A 54 -4.17 -4.12 1.31
N ALA A 55 -5.48 -3.84 1.31
CA ALA A 55 -6.29 -3.81 2.53
C ALA A 55 -6.25 -5.16 3.27
N SER A 56 -6.14 -6.27 2.53
CA SER A 56 -6.02 -7.61 3.10
C SER A 56 -4.73 -7.82 3.90
N LEU A 57 -3.61 -7.14 3.55
CA LEU A 57 -2.35 -7.23 4.29
C LEU A 57 -2.42 -6.66 5.71
N VAL A 58 -3.34 -5.72 5.93
CA VAL A 58 -3.54 -4.99 7.20
C VAL A 58 -4.94 -5.21 7.77
N ARG A 59 -5.61 -6.31 7.40
CA ARG A 59 -7.01 -6.57 7.76
C ARG A 59 -7.27 -6.51 9.27
N ASP A 60 -6.36 -7.06 10.07
CA ASP A 60 -6.41 -7.03 11.53
C ASP A 60 -6.47 -5.60 12.09
N ILE A 61 -5.71 -4.69 11.48
CA ILE A 61 -5.67 -3.26 11.84
C ILE A 61 -6.95 -2.56 11.43
N LEU A 62 -7.49 -2.90 10.25
CA LEU A 62 -8.75 -2.32 9.79
C LEU A 62 -9.94 -2.76 10.64
N MET A 63 -9.92 -4.00 11.13
CA MET A 63 -10.96 -4.56 12.00
C MET A 63 -10.86 -4.05 13.44
N ASN A 64 -9.64 -3.77 13.92
CA ASN A 64 -9.37 -3.29 15.26
C ASN A 64 -8.41 -2.08 15.20
N PRO A 65 -8.90 -0.92 14.75
CA PRO A 65 -8.06 0.27 14.63
C PRO A 65 -7.58 0.76 16.01
N ASP A 66 -6.38 1.33 16.06
CA ASP A 66 -5.87 1.97 17.28
C ASP A 66 -6.83 3.09 17.74
N ALA A 67 -7.09 3.15 19.05
CA ALA A 67 -8.08 4.06 19.61
C ALA A 67 -7.63 5.53 19.61
N THR A 68 -6.32 5.79 19.57
CA THR A 68 -5.76 7.14 19.75
C THR A 68 -5.23 7.71 18.44
N ASP A 69 -4.50 6.90 17.67
CA ASP A 69 -3.86 7.31 16.42
C ASP A 69 -3.93 6.21 15.33
N PRO A 70 -5.14 5.89 14.85
CA PRO A 70 -5.34 4.81 13.87
C PRO A 70 -4.60 5.07 12.54
N TYR A 71 -4.45 6.32 12.13
CA TYR A 71 -3.71 6.66 10.91
C TYR A 71 -2.23 6.31 11.00
N THR A 72 -1.55 6.70 12.07
CA THR A 72 -0.11 6.43 12.23
C THR A 72 0.16 4.95 12.39
N HIS A 73 -0.70 4.22 13.12
CA HIS A 73 -0.60 2.78 13.24
C HIS A 73 -0.77 2.08 11.89
N LEU A 74 -1.83 2.43 11.14
CA LEU A 74 -2.06 1.90 9.79
C LEU A 74 -0.90 2.20 8.84
N LYS A 75 -0.40 3.44 8.83
CA LYS A 75 0.72 3.86 7.96
C LYS A 75 1.96 3.02 8.22
N THR A 76 2.35 2.88 9.48
CA THR A 76 3.55 2.13 9.88
C THR A 76 3.46 0.69 9.44
N GLU A 77 2.35 0.02 9.76
CA GLU A 77 2.18 -1.40 9.47
C GLU A 77 1.99 -1.67 7.98
N LEU A 78 1.30 -0.80 7.24
CA LEU A 78 1.14 -0.97 5.80
C LEU A 78 2.49 -0.90 5.08
N ILE A 79 3.36 0.04 5.47
CA ILE A 79 4.72 0.16 4.91
C ILE A 79 5.55 -1.08 5.24
N ASN A 80 5.54 -1.51 6.52
CA ASN A 80 6.32 -2.67 6.97
C ASN A 80 5.90 -3.95 6.24
N ARG A 81 4.60 -4.27 6.26
CA ARG A 81 4.07 -5.51 5.68
C ARG A 81 4.13 -5.54 4.16
N SER A 82 4.03 -4.38 3.50
CA SER A 82 4.25 -4.29 2.05
C SER A 82 5.70 -4.67 1.70
N GLY A 83 6.68 -4.18 2.47
CA GLY A 83 8.09 -4.53 2.29
C GLY A 83 8.36 -6.02 2.52
N GLU A 84 7.81 -6.60 3.58
CA GLU A 84 7.92 -8.04 3.87
C GLU A 84 7.29 -8.90 2.77
N SER A 85 6.11 -8.53 2.28
CA SER A 85 5.43 -9.22 1.19
C SER A 85 6.27 -9.22 -0.09
N SER A 86 6.85 -8.07 -0.47
CA SER A 86 7.74 -7.99 -1.63
C SER A 86 8.99 -8.84 -1.46
N GLN A 87 9.61 -8.84 -0.27
CA GLN A 87 10.76 -9.71 0.00
C GLN A 87 10.39 -11.19 -0.06
N GLN A 88 9.22 -11.57 0.45
CA GLN A 88 8.74 -12.94 0.42
C GLN A 88 8.46 -13.38 -1.03
N GLU A 89 7.86 -12.52 -1.85
CA GLU A 89 7.65 -12.78 -3.27
C GLU A 89 8.97 -12.99 -4.01
N ILE A 90 9.98 -12.13 -3.77
CA ILE A 90 11.32 -12.30 -4.31
C ILE A 90 11.94 -13.63 -3.86
N ARG A 91 11.86 -13.96 -2.56
CA ARG A 91 12.37 -15.23 -2.03
C ARG A 91 11.68 -16.43 -2.68
N GLN A 92 10.36 -16.38 -2.86
CA GLN A 92 9.60 -17.44 -3.53
C GLN A 92 9.96 -17.58 -5.01
N LEU A 93 10.23 -16.48 -5.71
CA LEU A 93 10.71 -16.52 -7.09
C LEU A 93 12.09 -17.19 -7.18
N LEU A 94 12.97 -16.87 -6.24
CA LEU A 94 14.32 -17.44 -6.14
C LEU A 94 14.33 -18.88 -5.59
N SER A 95 13.33 -19.28 -4.78
CA SER A 95 13.24 -20.63 -4.18
C SER A 95 12.38 -21.58 -5.00
N GLY A 96 11.35 -21.08 -5.70
CA GLY A 96 10.62 -21.79 -6.75
C GLY A 96 11.49 -22.08 -7.97
N GLU A 97 12.68 -21.47 -8.02
CA GLU A 97 13.88 -21.93 -8.70
C GLU A 97 14.51 -23.16 -8.01
N GLU A 98 13.73 -24.20 -7.74
CA GLU A 98 14.34 -25.51 -7.50
C GLU A 98 15.02 -25.95 -8.81
N LEU A 99 16.33 -25.76 -8.79
CA LEU A 99 17.41 -26.22 -9.66
C LEU A 99 17.32 -27.72 -9.97
N GLY A 100 16.25 -28.16 -10.63
CA GLY A 100 16.00 -29.56 -10.94
C GLY A 100 16.18 -29.94 -12.41
N THR A 101 15.57 -29.22 -13.36
CA THR A 101 15.52 -29.69 -14.77
C THR A 101 15.28 -28.62 -15.85
N ARG A 102 15.11 -27.32 -15.54
CA ARG A 102 14.65 -26.34 -16.53
C ARG A 102 15.78 -25.50 -17.12
N LYS A 103 15.76 -25.30 -18.44
CA LYS A 103 16.76 -24.51 -19.17
C LYS A 103 16.71 -23.04 -18.72
N PRO A 104 17.86 -22.36 -18.55
CA PRO A 104 17.93 -20.94 -18.16
C PRO A 104 17.08 -19.99 -19.02
N SER A 105 16.85 -20.35 -20.28
CA SER A 105 15.99 -19.59 -21.21
C SER A 105 14.50 -19.63 -20.85
N GLU A 106 14.00 -20.72 -20.26
CA GLU A 106 12.62 -20.77 -19.76
C GLU A 106 12.43 -19.92 -18.52
N LEU A 107 13.46 -19.87 -17.68
CA LEU A 107 13.46 -19.06 -16.47
C LEU A 107 13.37 -17.58 -16.79
N LEU A 108 14.30 -17.10 -17.62
CA LEU A 108 14.31 -15.71 -18.12
C LEU A 108 13.00 -15.34 -18.79
N ARG A 109 12.41 -16.25 -19.56
CA ARG A 109 11.11 -16.02 -20.21
C ARG A 109 9.95 -15.92 -19.21
N ASN A 110 9.96 -16.71 -18.15
CA ASN A 110 8.92 -16.65 -17.11
C ASN A 110 9.08 -15.41 -16.22
N MET A 111 10.31 -15.02 -15.88
CA MET A 111 10.58 -13.78 -15.15
C MET A 111 10.12 -12.55 -15.94
N LYS A 112 10.45 -12.48 -17.24
CA LYS A 112 9.99 -11.39 -18.11
C LYS A 112 8.47 -11.33 -18.21
N ARG A 113 7.82 -12.48 -18.42
CA ARG A 113 6.35 -12.55 -18.54
C ARG A 113 5.64 -12.11 -17.26
N ARG A 114 6.19 -12.42 -16.08
CA ARG A 114 5.62 -12.02 -14.78
C ARG A 114 5.87 -10.54 -14.47
N ALA A 115 7.02 -9.99 -14.86
CA ALA A 115 7.31 -8.56 -14.74
C ALA A 115 6.40 -7.68 -15.62
N GLU A 116 5.87 -8.20 -16.72
CA GLU A 116 4.91 -7.51 -17.61
C GLU A 116 3.46 -7.56 -17.11
N THR A 117 3.16 -8.36 -16.07
CA THR A 117 1.79 -8.53 -15.54
C THR A 117 1.56 -7.76 -14.22
N LEU A 118 2.60 -7.06 -13.73
CA LEU A 118 2.54 -6.11 -12.61
C LEU A 118 2.40 -4.68 -13.14
#